data_AF-A0A5S4WI33-F1
#
_entry.id   AF-A0A5S4WI33-F1
#
_cell.length_a   1.000
_cell.length_b   1.000
_cell.length_c   1.000
_cell.angle_alpha   90.00
_cell.angle_beta   90.00
_cell.angle_gamma   90.00
#
_symmetry.space_group_name_H-M   'P 1'
#
loop_
_entity.id
_entity.type
_entity.pdbx_description
1 polymer ?
#
loop_
_entity_poly.entity_id
_entity_poly.type
_entity_poly.pdbx_seq_one_letter_code
_entity_poly.pdbx_strand_id
1 'polypeptide(L)'
;MADQLPFSSRQVANMLAVRAVKHASEFLGGKFGLTLLGMHAEQLQLDLLMSDPLANGLLNPVRLLNLAILSTARLTAEVAAGEIETAARLDRWMHVIGSLAELVQHERARFAREHGAAA
;
A
#
# COMPACT_ATOMS: atom_id res chain seq x y z
N MET A 1 -7.31 -16.39 -24.44
CA MET A 1 -8.59 -16.03 -23.79
C MET A 1 -8.32 -14.78 -22.97
N ALA A 2 -9.01 -13.67 -23.22
CA ALA A 2 -8.92 -12.52 -22.35
C ALA A 2 -9.72 -12.88 -21.09
N ASP A 3 -9.03 -13.29 -20.02
CA ASP A 3 -9.65 -13.53 -18.72
C ASP A 3 -10.24 -12.21 -18.24
N GLN A 4 -11.55 -12.05 -18.43
CA GLN A 4 -12.27 -10.90 -17.93
C GLN A 4 -12.26 -10.97 -16.40
N LEU A 5 -11.55 -10.04 -15.78
CA LEU A 5 -11.47 -9.95 -14.33
C LEU A 5 -12.89 -9.74 -13.75
N PRO A 6 -13.36 -10.60 -12.83
CA PRO A 6 -14.69 -10.50 -12.25
C PRO A 6 -14.94 -9.12 -11.62
N PHE A 7 -16.18 -8.64 -11.67
CA PHE A 7 -16.55 -7.35 -11.08
C PHE A 7 -16.24 -7.27 -9.58
N SER A 8 -16.51 -8.33 -8.84
CA SER A 8 -16.16 -8.43 -7.41
C SER A 8 -14.66 -8.32 -7.19
N SER A 9 -13.84 -9.01 -7.99
CA SER A 9 -12.38 -8.92 -7.92
C SER A 9 -11.87 -7.51 -8.22
N ARG A 10 -12.48 -6.80 -9.19
CA ARG A 10 -12.20 -5.38 -9.47
C ARG A 10 -12.51 -4.48 -8.29
N GLN A 11 -13.68 -4.67 -7.65
CA GLN A 11 -14.09 -3.91 -6.48
C GLN A 11 -13.16 -4.14 -5.29
N VAL A 12 -12.81 -5.40 -5.00
CA VAL A 12 -11.88 -5.75 -3.92
C VAL A 12 -10.51 -5.14 -4.18
N ALA A 13 -9.96 -5.27 -5.39
CA ALA A 13 -8.66 -4.69 -5.72
C ALA A 13 -8.63 -3.16 -5.56
N ASN A 14 -9.70 -2.49 -6.00
CA ASN A 14 -9.87 -1.05 -5.83
C ASN A 14 -9.97 -0.64 -4.35
N MET A 15 -10.74 -1.38 -3.55
CA MET A 15 -10.86 -1.16 -2.11
C MET A 15 -9.50 -1.29 -1.41
N LEU A 16 -8.72 -2.34 -1.74
CA LEU A 16 -7.39 -2.55 -1.16
C LEU A 16 -6.41 -1.44 -1.55
N ALA A 17 -6.44 -0.99 -2.81
CA ALA A 17 -5.63 0.13 -3.26
C ALA A 17 -5.96 1.43 -2.51
N VAL A 18 -7.24 1.76 -2.35
CA VAL A 18 -7.69 2.94 -1.59
C VAL A 18 -7.27 2.83 -0.13
N ARG A 19 -7.44 1.65 0.48
CA ARG A 19 -7.04 1.41 1.88
C ARG A 19 -5.54 1.58 2.09
N ALA A 20 -4.72 1.02 1.20
CA ALA A 20 -3.26 1.13 1.28
C ALA A 20 -2.79 2.58 1.18
N VAL A 21 -3.32 3.34 0.21
CA VAL A 21 -3.03 4.77 0.06
C VAL A 21 -3.49 5.56 1.29
N LYS A 22 -4.66 5.25 1.85
CA LYS A 22 -5.14 5.89 3.07
C LYS A 22 -4.15 5.69 4.23
N HIS A 23 -3.71 4.45 4.47
CA HIS A 23 -2.75 4.16 5.54
C HIS A 23 -1.43 4.89 5.35
N ALA A 24 -0.91 4.91 4.12
CA ALA A 24 0.29 5.67 3.78
C ALA A 24 0.11 7.18 4.06
N SER A 25 -0.98 7.77 3.58
CA SER A 25 -1.26 9.21 3.77
C SER A 25 -1.49 9.58 5.23
N GLU A 26 -2.16 8.73 6.01
CA GLU A 26 -2.37 8.96 7.45
C GLU A 26 -1.05 8.90 8.23
N PHE A 27 -0.14 8.01 7.85
CA PHE A 27 1.21 7.98 8.40
C PHE A 27 2.04 9.21 8.01
N LEU A 28 2.10 9.56 6.73
CA LEU A 28 2.84 10.72 6.26
C LEU A 28 2.31 12.04 6.84
N GLY A 29 1.00 12.10 7.11
CA GLY A 29 0.37 13.22 7.81
C GLY A 29 0.54 13.19 9.35
N GLY A 30 1.30 12.26 9.90
CA GLY A 30 1.60 12.16 11.33
C GLY A 30 0.45 11.64 12.20
N LYS A 31 -0.65 11.15 11.62
CA LYS A 31 -1.79 10.60 12.37
C LYS A 31 -1.51 9.20 12.90
N PHE A 32 -0.72 8.41 12.15
CA PHE A 32 -0.29 7.09 12.56
C PHE A 32 1.15 7.10 13.04
N GLY A 33 1.38 6.53 14.22
CA GLY A 33 2.73 6.13 14.65
C GLY A 33 3.13 4.80 14.02
N LEU A 34 4.41 4.45 14.13
CA LEU A 34 5.00 3.25 13.51
C LEU A 34 4.33 1.93 13.92
N THR A 35 3.92 1.81 15.19
CA THR A 35 3.20 0.62 15.69
C THR A 35 1.84 0.45 15.00
N LEU A 36 1.04 1.51 14.94
CA LEU A 36 -0.29 1.47 14.31
C LEU A 36 -0.18 1.25 12.80
N LEU A 37 0.82 1.87 12.18
CA LEU A 37 1.17 1.64 10.79
C LEU A 37 1.46 0.16 10.51
N GLY A 38 2.25 -0.49 11.36
CA GLY A 38 2.56 -1.92 11.26
C GLY A 38 1.31 -2.80 11.33
N MET A 39 0.43 -2.56 12.30
CA MET A 39 -0.81 -3.33 12.44
C MET A 39 -1.71 -3.23 11.19
N HIS A 40 -1.85 -2.02 10.63
CA HIS A 40 -2.62 -1.82 9.39
C HIS A 40 -1.99 -2.54 8.20
N ALA A 41 -0.66 -2.56 8.11
CA ALA A 41 0.06 -3.21 7.04
C ALA A 41 0.00 -4.75 7.11
N GLU A 42 0.02 -5.31 8.33
CA GLU A 42 -0.20 -6.74 8.56
C GLU A 42 -1.61 -7.16 8.15
N GLN A 43 -2.63 -6.38 8.52
CA GLN A 43 -4.00 -6.64 8.10
C GLN A 43 -4.13 -6.58 6.56
N LEU A 44 -3.56 -5.55 5.94
CA LEU A 44 -3.55 -5.41 4.48
C LEU A 44 -2.79 -6.57 3.80
N GLN A 45 -1.72 -7.07 4.41
CA GLN A 45 -0.96 -8.22 3.90
C GLN A 45 -1.83 -9.47 3.81
N LEU A 46 -2.65 -9.74 4.83
CA LEU A 46 -3.57 -10.87 4.83
C LEU A 46 -4.64 -10.74 3.73
N ASP A 47 -5.21 -9.55 3.57
CA ASP A 47 -6.18 -9.28 2.50
C ASP A 47 -5.56 -9.47 1.10
N LEU A 48 -4.30 -9.06 0.92
CA LEU A 48 -3.57 -9.21 -0.34
C LEU A 48 -3.23 -10.68 -0.66
N LEU A 49 -3.05 -11.54 0.35
CA LEU A 49 -2.82 -12.97 0.15
C LEU A 49 -4.07 -13.70 -0.33
N MET A 50 -5.26 -13.23 0.08
CA MET A 50 -6.55 -13.80 -0.33
C MET A 50 -7.10 -13.22 -1.63
N SER A 51 -6.41 -12.23 -2.21
CA SER A 51 -6.89 -11.50 -3.38
C SER A 51 -6.77 -12.30 -4.69
N ASP A 52 -7.64 -11.98 -5.65
CA ASP A 52 -7.66 -12.61 -6.97
C ASP A 52 -6.33 -12.35 -7.73
N PRO A 53 -5.60 -13.41 -8.14
CA PRO A 53 -4.37 -13.27 -8.91
C PRO A 53 -4.54 -12.52 -10.24
N LEU A 54 -5.73 -12.53 -10.83
CA LEU A 54 -6.01 -11.81 -12.07
C LEU A 54 -5.97 -10.28 -11.87
N ALA A 55 -6.11 -9.79 -10.63
CA ALA A 55 -6.02 -8.36 -10.30
C ALA A 55 -4.58 -7.88 -10.03
N ASN A 56 -3.57 -8.72 -10.29
CA ASN A 56 -2.16 -8.42 -9.98
C ASN A 56 -1.62 -7.14 -10.63
N GLY A 57 -2.18 -6.71 -11.77
CA GLY A 57 -1.80 -5.43 -12.39
C GLY A 57 -1.93 -4.24 -11.44
N LEU A 58 -3.03 -4.16 -10.69
CA LEU A 58 -3.23 -3.14 -9.66
C LEU A 58 -2.59 -3.53 -8.32
N LEU A 59 -2.65 -4.81 -7.95
CA LEU A 59 -2.26 -5.24 -6.61
C LEU A 59 -0.75 -5.35 -6.39
N ASN A 60 0.06 -5.49 -7.44
CA ASN A 60 1.52 -5.49 -7.31
C ASN A 60 2.07 -4.16 -6.75
N PRO A 61 1.68 -2.98 -7.28
CA PRO A 61 1.97 -1.70 -6.64
C PRO A 61 1.53 -1.62 -5.18
N VAL A 62 0.34 -2.15 -4.86
CA VAL A 62 -0.18 -2.18 -3.48
C VAL A 62 0.69 -3.05 -2.56
N ARG A 63 1.16 -4.20 -3.05
CA ARG A 63 2.10 -5.07 -2.32
C ARG A 63 3.44 -4.38 -2.07
N LEU A 64 3.98 -3.67 -3.06
CA LEU A 64 5.22 -2.89 -2.89
C LEU A 64 5.06 -1.80 -1.82
N LEU A 65 3.95 -1.06 -1.87
CA LEU A 65 3.61 -0.08 -0.84
C LEU A 65 3.51 -0.74 0.54
N ASN A 66 2.81 -1.87 0.66
CA ASN A 66 2.65 -2.58 1.92
C ASN A 66 4.00 -3.07 2.49
N LEU A 67 4.90 -3.55 1.63
CA LEU A 67 6.26 -3.95 2.03
C LEU A 67 7.09 -2.76 2.53
N ALA A 68 7.01 -1.62 1.87
CA ALA A 68 7.67 -0.39 2.34
C ALA A 68 7.12 0.04 3.71
N ILE A 69 5.80 -0.01 3.88
CA ILE A 69 5.14 0.29 5.15
C ILE A 69 5.60 -0.68 6.26
N LEU A 70 5.59 -1.99 6.03
CA LEU A 70 6.07 -2.99 6.99
C LEU A 70 7.55 -2.78 7.35
N SER A 71 8.38 -2.46 6.35
CA SER A 71 9.80 -2.17 6.56
C SER A 71 10.00 -0.93 7.43
N THR A 72 9.14 0.07 7.26
CA THR A 72 9.15 1.31 8.03
C THR A 72 8.66 1.08 9.45
N ALA A 73 7.59 0.31 9.63
CA ALA A 73 7.06 -0.04 10.95
C ALA A 73 8.06 -0.83 11.81
N ARG A 74 8.95 -1.64 11.20
CA ARG A 74 10.02 -2.34 11.94
C ARG A 74 11.02 -1.41 12.62
N LEU A 75 11.12 -0.15 12.16
CA LEU A 75 11.98 0.86 12.80
C LEU A 75 11.48 1.29 14.18
N THR A 76 10.28 0.88 14.61
CA THR A 76 9.69 1.25 15.91
C THR A 76 10.66 1.02 17.09
N ALA A 77 11.35 -0.13 17.11
CA ALA A 77 12.29 -0.45 18.19
C ALA A 77 13.56 0.41 18.15
N GLU A 78 14.01 0.77 16.96
CA GLU A 78 15.25 1.53 16.74
C GLU A 78 15.05 3.03 16.96
N VAL A 79 13.85 3.57 16.67
CA VAL A 79 13.50 4.97 16.96
C VAL A 79 13.47 5.24 18.46
N ALA A 80 13.02 4.27 19.27
CA ALA A 80 12.99 4.41 20.73
C ALA A 80 14.40 4.57 21.35
N ALA A 81 15.45 4.11 20.65
CA ALA A 81 16.84 4.27 21.06
C ALA A 81 17.44 5.65 20.72
N GLY A 82 16.72 6.51 19.97
CA GLY A 82 17.09 7.91 19.75
C GLY A 82 18.24 8.14 18.76
N GLU A 83 18.52 7.18 17.87
CA GLU A 83 19.66 7.24 16.96
C GLU A 83 19.41 8.16 15.74
N ILE A 84 20.37 9.05 15.44
CA ILE A 84 20.29 9.99 14.30
C ILE A 84 20.20 9.25 12.95
N GLU A 85 20.91 8.12 12.81
CA GLU A 85 20.85 7.27 11.61
C GLU A 85 19.43 6.74 11.36
N THR A 86 18.71 6.42 12.43
CA THR A 86 17.33 5.94 12.37
C THR A 86 16.37 7.02 11.91
N ALA A 87 16.57 8.28 12.31
CA ALA A 87 15.77 9.40 11.82
C ALA A 87 15.97 9.64 10.31
N ALA A 88 17.22 9.63 9.83
CA ALA A 88 17.51 9.78 8.40
C ALA A 88 16.96 8.61 7.56
N ARG A 89 17.00 7.39 8.11
CA ARG A 89 16.42 6.21 7.46
C ARG A 89 14.89 6.26 7.42
N LEU A 90 14.25 6.72 8.49
CA LEU A 90 12.80 6.94 8.54
C LEU A 90 12.37 7.94 7.47
N ASP A 91 13.09 9.06 7.34
CA ASP A 91 12.81 10.07 6.32
C ASP A 91 12.89 9.51 4.89
N ARG A 92 13.93 8.72 4.58
CA ARG A 92 14.04 8.04 3.27
C ARG A 92 12.86 7.11 3.02
N TRP A 93 12.43 6.36 4.02
CA TRP A 93 11.27 5.47 3.90
C TRP A 93 9.97 6.23 3.72
N MET A 94 9.79 7.39 4.37
CA MET A 94 8.64 8.26 4.14
C MET A 94 8.56 8.72 2.68
N HIS A 95 9.71 9.09 2.07
CA HIS A 95 9.76 9.42 0.65
C HIS A 95 9.37 8.22 -0.23
N VAL A 96 9.89 7.03 0.05
CA VAL A 96 9.54 5.79 -0.67
C VAL A 96 8.04 5.49 -0.56
N ILE A 97 7.46 5.59 0.63
CA ILE A 97 6.02 5.41 0.87
C ILE A 97 5.22 6.42 0.05
N GLY A 98 5.63 7.69 0.04
CA GLY A 98 4.99 8.74 -0.75
C GLY A 98 4.96 8.41 -2.25
N SER A 99 6.13 8.08 -2.83
CA SER A 99 6.22 7.72 -4.26
C SER A 99 5.41 6.46 -4.60
N LEU A 100 5.39 5.45 -3.73
CA LEU A 100 4.60 4.24 -3.95
C LEU A 100 3.09 4.50 -3.81
N ALA A 101 2.68 5.39 -2.91
CA ALA A 101 1.28 5.79 -2.78
C ALA A 101 0.79 6.52 -4.05
N GLU A 102 1.62 7.36 -4.66
CA GLU A 102 1.34 7.98 -5.96
C GLU A 102 1.25 6.93 -7.08
N LEU A 103 2.19 5.98 -7.13
CA LEU A 103 2.16 4.89 -8.10
C LEU A 103 0.87 4.06 -7.99
N VAL A 104 0.44 3.71 -6.77
CA VAL A 104 -0.82 2.99 -6.55
C VAL A 104 -2.01 3.80 -7.08
N GLN A 105 -2.04 5.12 -6.85
CA GLN A 105 -3.10 5.98 -7.38
C GLN A 105 -3.10 6.03 -8.91
N HIS A 106 -1.91 6.11 -9.52
CA HIS A 106 -1.76 6.08 -10.97
C HIS A 106 -2.27 4.76 -11.56
N GLU A 107 -1.79 3.63 -11.04
CA GLU A 107 -2.19 2.30 -11.52
C GLU A 107 -3.66 2.02 -11.25
N ARG A 108 -4.23 2.54 -10.16
CA ARG A 108 -5.67 2.48 -9.90
C ARG A 108 -6.47 3.23 -10.97
N ALA A 109 -6.06 4.43 -11.33
CA ALA A 109 -6.72 5.21 -12.38
C ALA A 109 -6.60 4.52 -13.75
N ARG A 110 -5.44 3.94 -14.05
CA ARG A 110 -5.22 3.12 -15.25
C ARG A 110 -6.10 1.88 -15.27
N PHE A 111 -6.11 1.11 -14.18
CA PHE A 111 -6.92 -0.09 -14.02
C PHE A 111 -8.41 0.19 -14.20
N ALA A 112 -8.90 1.32 -13.67
CA ALA A 112 -10.28 1.77 -13.88
C ALA A 112 -10.60 2.11 -15.34
N ARG A 113 -9.64 2.60 -16.13
CA ARG A 113 -9.84 2.82 -17.58
C ARG A 113 -9.89 1.51 -18.36
N GLU A 114 -8.95 0.61 -18.05
CA GLU A 114 -8.83 -0.70 -18.72
C GLU A 114 -10.01 -1.62 -18.40
N HIS A 115 -10.57 -1.51 -17.19
CA HIS A 115 -11.58 -2.45 -16.70
C HIS A 115 -12.92 -1.78 -16.34
N GLY A 116 -13.06 -0.46 -16.42
CA GLY A 116 -14.29 0.28 -16.11
C GLY A 116 -15.06 0.76 -17.35
N ALA A 117 -14.48 0.66 -18.55
CA ALA A 117 -15.12 1.02 -19.81
C ALA A 117 -16.03 -0.09 -20.39
N ALA A 118 -16.33 -1.14 -19.63
CA ALA A 118 -17.38 -2.10 -19.93
C ALA A 118 -18.53 -1.87 -18.93
N ALA A 119 -19.60 -1.28 -19.47
CA ALA A 119 -20.92 -1.12 -18.86
C ALA A 119 -21.47 -2.43 -18.27
#